data_AF-A0A2M8PA17-F1
#
_entry.id   AF-A0A2M8PA17-F1
#
_cell.length_a   1.000
_cell.length_b   1.000
_cell.length_c   1.000
_cell.angle_alpha   90.00
_cell.angle_beta   90.00
_cell.angle_gamma   90.00
#
_symmetry.space_group_name_H-M   'P 1'
#
loop_
_entity.id
_entity.type
_entity.pdbx_description
1 polymer ?
#
loop_
_entity_poly.entity_id
_entity_poly.type
_entity_poly.pdbx_seq_one_letter_code
_entity_poly.pdbx_strand_id
1 'polypeptide(L)'
;IFEQLTNVQQSQAQFDPNGFWSIGYARDLTPRQMAILRELYLLRDQLAQAYDLPPFKVLSNETLVQLAQKAPNRPSQLSAVSGLSDWLIAENGKAILEAIAAGQRADLPQRPEQAPQDMNVLARYNALREWRKKRAMTRGVESDVIVPREALRAMAENPPRSFEELANVPGLGAWRRAQYGAEILEVLASVPPQEDRSA
;
A
#
# COMPACT_ATOMS: atom_id res chain seq x y z
N ILE A 1 16.29 6.40 27.81
CA ILE A 1 14.93 6.66 27.27
C ILE A 1 14.98 7.45 25.95
N PHE A 2 15.99 8.31 25.70
CA PHE A 2 16.09 9.11 24.46
C PHE A 2 16.91 8.49 23.30
N GLU A 3 17.69 7.43 23.53
CA GLU A 3 18.59 6.84 22.51
C GLU A 3 17.91 5.98 21.44
N GLN A 4 16.65 5.59 21.61
CA GLN A 4 15.96 4.68 20.68
C GLN A 4 15.26 5.37 19.50
N LEU A 5 15.29 6.70 19.41
CA LEU A 5 14.55 7.46 18.38
C LEU A 5 15.40 7.90 17.19
N THR A 6 16.71 7.63 17.17
CA THR A 6 17.61 8.12 16.11
C THR A 6 17.80 7.13 14.96
N ASN A 7 17.30 5.90 15.06
CA ASN A 7 17.42 4.92 13.98
C ASN A 7 16.23 5.00 13.02
N VAL A 8 16.03 6.16 12.40
CA VAL A 8 15.25 6.22 11.17
C VAL A 8 16.17 5.68 10.08
N GLN A 9 16.16 4.37 9.90
CA GLN A 9 16.56 3.80 8.62
C GLN A 9 15.62 4.45 7.59
N GLN A 10 16.10 5.47 6.89
CA GLN A 10 15.50 5.88 5.63
C GLN A 10 15.70 4.68 4.72
N SER A 11 14.74 3.75 4.77
CA SER A 11 14.67 2.64 3.85
C SER A 11 14.71 3.26 2.47
N GLN A 12 15.81 3.04 1.75
CA GLN A 12 15.83 3.28 0.31
C GLN A 12 14.62 2.54 -0.22
N ALA A 13 13.58 3.28 -0.59
CA ALA A 13 12.34 2.69 -1.04
C ALA A 13 12.69 1.93 -2.32
N GLN A 14 12.84 0.61 -2.19
CA GLN A 14 13.08 -0.29 -3.31
C GLN A 14 11.98 0.01 -4.33
N PHE A 15 12.39 0.31 -5.58
CA PHE A 15 11.44 0.62 -6.64
C PHE A 15 10.43 -0.53 -6.77
N ASP A 16 9.14 -0.20 -6.63
CA ASP A 16 8.04 -1.13 -6.85
C ASP A 16 7.50 -0.88 -8.26
N PRO A 17 7.73 -1.79 -9.23
CA PRO A 17 7.21 -1.65 -10.58
C PRO A 17 5.67 -1.57 -10.65
N ASN A 18 4.96 -2.00 -9.61
CA ASN A 18 3.50 -1.92 -9.51
C ASN A 18 3.01 -0.64 -8.80
N GLY A 19 3.92 0.24 -8.35
CA GLY A 19 3.56 1.47 -7.63
C GLY A 19 2.67 2.43 -8.43
N PHE A 20 2.66 2.33 -9.77
CA PHE A 20 1.79 3.12 -10.65
C PHE A 20 0.29 2.92 -10.37
N TRP A 21 -0.12 1.77 -9.83
CA TRP A 21 -1.50 1.52 -9.43
C TRP A 21 -1.98 2.53 -8.40
N SER A 22 -1.17 2.84 -7.39
CA SER A 22 -1.51 3.81 -6.35
C SER A 22 -1.76 5.23 -6.90
N ILE A 23 -1.06 5.59 -7.97
CA ILE A 23 -1.18 6.90 -8.63
C ILE A 23 -2.44 6.94 -9.50
N GLY A 24 -2.71 5.86 -10.23
CA GLY A 24 -3.84 5.78 -11.17
C GLY A 24 -5.21 5.64 -10.48
N TYR A 25 -5.30 4.89 -9.37
CA TYR A 25 -6.57 4.65 -8.67
C TYR A 25 -7.23 5.92 -8.14
N ALA A 26 -6.45 6.91 -7.69
CA ALA A 26 -7.02 8.14 -7.14
C ALA A 26 -7.65 9.06 -8.22
N ARG A 27 -7.51 8.72 -9.50
CA ARG A 27 -7.82 9.59 -10.64
C ARG A 27 -8.69 8.93 -11.72
N ASP A 28 -9.27 7.76 -11.43
CA ASP A 28 -10.21 7.02 -12.29
C ASP A 28 -9.75 6.85 -13.76
N LEU A 29 -8.47 6.48 -13.95
CA LEU A 29 -7.90 6.28 -15.28
C LEU A 29 -8.47 5.02 -15.97
N THR A 30 -8.73 5.12 -17.28
CA THR A 30 -9.13 3.98 -18.11
C THR A 30 -8.01 2.94 -18.20
N PRO A 31 -8.30 1.66 -18.51
CA PRO A 31 -7.26 0.61 -18.64
C PRO A 31 -6.13 0.98 -19.61
N ARG A 32 -6.45 1.67 -20.70
CA ARG A 32 -5.45 2.14 -21.67
C ARG A 32 -4.57 3.25 -21.10
N GLN A 33 -5.16 4.21 -20.38
CA GLN A 33 -4.42 5.26 -19.68
C GLN A 33 -3.55 4.67 -18.57
N MET A 34 -4.00 3.60 -17.91
CA MET A 34 -3.19 2.84 -16.95
C MET A 34 -1.98 2.18 -17.61
N ALA A 35 -2.13 1.64 -18.82
CA ALA A 35 -1.01 1.10 -19.59
C ALA A 35 0.04 2.16 -19.90
N ILE A 36 -0.40 3.36 -20.32
CA ILE A 36 0.48 4.52 -20.56
C ILE A 36 1.15 4.97 -19.27
N LEU A 37 0.40 5.04 -18.18
CA LEU A 37 0.93 5.42 -16.87
C LEU A 37 2.01 4.44 -16.40
N ARG A 38 1.85 3.14 -16.63
CA ARG A 38 2.87 2.12 -16.32
C ARG A 38 4.19 2.41 -17.04
N GLU A 39 4.15 2.59 -18.35
CA GLU A 39 5.37 2.85 -19.14
C GLU A 39 6.04 4.17 -18.73
N LEU A 40 5.26 5.22 -18.49
CA LEU A 40 5.78 6.50 -17.99
C LEU A 40 6.37 6.39 -16.58
N TYR A 41 5.78 5.55 -15.72
CA TYR A 41 6.26 5.30 -14.37
C TYR A 41 7.61 4.57 -14.37
N LEU A 42 7.76 3.57 -15.26
CA LEU A 42 9.03 2.87 -15.48
C LEU A 42 10.09 3.82 -16.05
N LEU A 43 9.73 4.63 -17.05
CA LEU A 43 10.64 5.64 -17.61
C LEU A 43 11.10 6.63 -16.54
N ARG A 44 10.20 7.09 -15.67
CA ARG A 44 10.54 8.02 -14.58
C ARG A 44 11.61 7.43 -13.67
N ASP A 45 11.50 6.15 -13.33
CA ASP A 45 12.50 5.48 -12.48
C ASP A 45 13.87 5.40 -13.17
N GLN A 46 13.90 5.06 -14.45
CA GLN A 46 15.13 5.06 -15.25
C GLN A 46 15.79 6.44 -15.30
N LEU A 47 15.01 7.49 -15.54
CA LEU A 47 15.51 8.87 -15.56
C LEU A 47 15.95 9.34 -14.16
N ALA A 48 15.22 8.97 -13.12
CA ALA A 48 15.57 9.26 -11.73
C ALA A 48 16.93 8.66 -11.36
N GLN A 49 17.18 7.41 -11.76
CA GLN A 49 18.47 6.75 -11.58
C GLN A 49 19.57 7.42 -12.44
N ALA A 50 19.28 7.73 -13.70
CA ALA A 50 20.26 8.33 -14.62
C ALA A 50 20.72 9.73 -14.17
N TYR A 51 19.83 10.51 -13.57
CA TYR A 51 20.13 11.86 -13.08
C TYR A 51 20.48 11.93 -11.59
N ASP A 52 20.45 10.80 -10.87
CA ASP A 52 20.61 10.75 -9.41
C ASP A 52 19.65 11.71 -8.68
N LEU A 53 18.38 11.70 -9.10
CA LEU A 53 17.33 12.55 -8.55
C LEU A 53 16.18 11.71 -8.00
N PRO A 54 15.51 12.17 -6.92
CA PRO A 54 14.25 11.55 -6.50
C PRO A 54 13.21 11.53 -7.63
N PRO A 55 12.44 10.44 -7.83
CA PRO A 55 11.52 10.30 -8.96
C PRO A 55 10.54 11.46 -9.14
N PHE A 56 10.02 12.02 -8.04
CA PHE A 56 9.06 13.13 -8.08
C PHE A 56 9.65 14.44 -8.64
N LYS A 57 10.98 14.63 -8.59
CA LYS A 57 11.66 15.79 -9.19
C LYS A 57 11.82 15.64 -10.70
N VAL A 58 11.84 14.41 -11.22
CA VAL A 58 11.89 14.14 -12.65
C VAL A 58 10.50 14.30 -13.26
N LEU A 59 9.53 13.55 -12.76
CA LEU A 59 8.13 13.65 -13.18
C LEU A 59 7.21 13.52 -11.97
N SER A 60 6.43 14.57 -11.72
CA SER A 60 5.43 14.55 -10.65
C SER A 60 4.32 13.53 -10.95
N ASN A 61 3.65 13.03 -9.91
CA ASN A 61 2.49 12.14 -10.09
C ASN A 61 1.38 12.82 -10.90
N GLU A 62 1.20 14.12 -10.75
CA GLU A 62 0.23 14.88 -11.53
C GLU A 62 0.62 14.92 -13.02
N THR A 63 1.88 15.20 -13.33
CA THR A 63 2.38 15.23 -14.71
C THR A 63 2.26 13.87 -15.38
N LEU A 64 2.59 12.78 -14.67
CA LEU A 64 2.38 11.41 -15.17
C LEU A 64 0.92 11.13 -15.53
N VAL A 65 -0.01 11.53 -14.66
CA VAL A 65 -1.46 11.38 -14.89
C VAL A 65 -1.91 12.23 -16.08
N GLN A 66 -1.47 13.48 -16.17
CA GLN A 66 -1.82 14.35 -17.30
C GLN A 66 -1.28 13.80 -18.63
N LEU A 67 -0.06 13.26 -18.66
CA LEU A 67 0.50 12.60 -19.85
C LEU A 67 -0.29 11.36 -20.23
N ALA A 68 -0.67 10.53 -19.26
CA ALA A 68 -1.51 9.37 -19.51
C ALA A 68 -2.88 9.75 -20.06
N GLN A 69 -3.51 10.80 -19.53
CA GLN A 69 -4.83 11.28 -19.97
C GLN A 69 -4.81 11.93 -21.35
N LYS A 70 -3.86 12.84 -21.59
CA LYS A 70 -3.73 13.57 -22.86
C LYS A 70 -3.12 12.73 -23.98
N ALA A 71 -2.31 11.72 -23.62
CA ALA A 71 -1.58 10.84 -24.52
C ALA A 71 -0.96 11.56 -25.74
N PRO A 72 -0.09 12.56 -25.52
CA PRO A 72 0.53 13.31 -26.61
C PRO A 72 1.34 12.40 -27.52
N ASN A 73 1.27 12.64 -28.83
CA ASN A 73 1.94 11.85 -29.86
C ASN A 73 2.99 12.64 -30.65
N ARG A 74 3.20 13.92 -30.31
CA ARG A 74 4.19 14.80 -30.94
C ARG A 74 4.87 15.70 -29.90
N PRO A 75 6.13 16.13 -30.13
CA PRO A 75 6.87 16.97 -29.19
C PRO A 75 6.16 18.28 -28.83
N SER A 76 5.50 18.92 -29.80
CA SER A 76 4.76 20.17 -29.59
C SER A 76 3.58 20.06 -28.60
N GLN A 77 3.11 18.85 -28.32
CA GLN A 77 2.02 18.62 -27.37
C GLN A 77 2.54 18.45 -25.93
N LEU A 78 3.84 18.18 -25.75
CA LEU A 78 4.44 18.03 -24.43
C LEU A 78 4.48 19.37 -23.67
N SER A 79 4.71 20.48 -24.37
CA SER A 79 4.70 21.82 -23.76
C SER A 79 3.32 22.25 -23.23
N ALA A 80 2.24 21.60 -23.69
CA ALA A 80 0.89 21.83 -23.19
C ALA A 80 0.55 21.03 -21.91
N VAL A 81 1.50 20.27 -21.37
CA VAL A 81 1.33 19.47 -20.15
C VAL A 81 1.94 20.22 -18.97
N SER A 82 1.17 20.38 -17.89
CA SER A 82 1.64 21.08 -16.70
C SER A 82 2.70 20.27 -15.97
N GLY A 83 3.75 20.95 -15.51
CA GLY A 83 4.83 20.37 -14.72
C GLY A 83 5.92 19.65 -15.53
N LEU A 84 5.90 19.73 -16.87
CA LEU A 84 7.08 19.43 -17.68
C LEU A 84 7.95 20.67 -17.83
N SER A 85 9.23 20.56 -17.50
CA SER A 85 10.21 21.62 -17.73
C SER A 85 10.72 21.60 -19.17
N ASP A 86 11.03 22.78 -19.73
CA ASP A 86 11.53 22.90 -21.10
C ASP A 86 12.81 22.09 -21.33
N TRP A 87 13.69 22.05 -20.33
CA TRP A 87 14.89 21.21 -20.35
C TRP A 87 14.55 19.72 -20.46
N LEU A 88 13.58 19.23 -19.68
CA LEU A 88 13.19 17.81 -19.71
C LEU A 88 12.54 17.45 -21.06
N ILE A 89 11.79 18.37 -21.67
CA ILE A 89 11.22 18.19 -23.01
C ILE A 89 12.34 18.12 -24.06
N ALA A 90 13.33 19.01 -23.98
CA ALA A 90 14.45 19.04 -24.91
C ALA A 90 15.31 17.77 -24.82
N GLU A 91 15.63 17.33 -23.60
CA GLU A 91 16.53 16.20 -23.36
C GLU A 91 15.81 14.85 -23.50
N ASN A 92 14.60 14.72 -22.94
CA ASN A 92 13.90 13.43 -22.79
C ASN A 92 12.54 13.38 -23.50
N GLY A 93 12.14 14.41 -24.25
CA GLY A 93 10.84 14.45 -24.90
C GLY A 93 10.60 13.28 -25.85
N LYS A 94 11.64 12.81 -26.55
CA LYS A 94 11.57 11.62 -27.41
C LYS A 94 11.27 10.36 -26.59
N ALA A 95 11.99 10.15 -25.49
CA ALA A 95 11.79 9.00 -24.61
C ALA A 95 10.39 8.99 -23.98
N ILE A 96 9.87 10.16 -23.59
CA ILE A 96 8.50 10.31 -23.08
C ILE A 96 7.46 9.89 -24.13
N LEU A 97 7.61 10.34 -25.37
CA LEU A 97 6.71 9.96 -26.47
C LEU A 97 6.80 8.47 -26.81
N GLU A 98 8.01 7.90 -26.76
CA GLU A 98 8.23 6.47 -26.95
C GLU A 98 7.53 5.65 -25.86
N ALA A 99 7.62 6.06 -24.59
CA ALA A 99 6.92 5.42 -23.49
C ALA A 99 5.39 5.51 -23.64
N ILE A 100 4.86 6.66 -24.09
CA ILE A 100 3.42 6.81 -24.37
C ILE A 100 3.00 5.88 -25.50
N ALA A 101 3.77 5.83 -26.59
CA ALA A 101 3.49 4.95 -27.72
C ALA A 101 3.60 3.48 -27.34
N ALA A 102 4.52 3.11 -26.44
CA ALA A 102 4.62 1.77 -25.88
C ALA A 102 3.36 1.42 -25.09
N GLY A 103 2.89 2.28 -24.18
CA GLY A 103 1.68 2.02 -23.39
C GLY A 103 0.40 1.96 -24.23
N GLN A 104 0.36 2.69 -25.35
CA GLN A 104 -0.74 2.59 -26.31
C GLN A 104 -0.82 1.22 -26.99
N ARG A 105 0.33 0.55 -27.21
CA ARG A 105 0.42 -0.76 -27.87
C ARG A 105 0.49 -1.93 -26.88
N ALA A 106 0.87 -1.67 -25.63
CA ALA A 106 1.02 -2.68 -24.61
C ALA A 106 -0.31 -3.37 -24.28
N ASP A 107 -0.21 -4.57 -23.71
CA ASP A 107 -1.35 -5.23 -23.11
C ASP A 107 -1.93 -4.36 -21.98
N LEU A 108 -3.25 -4.39 -21.86
CA LEU A 108 -3.93 -3.67 -20.80
C LEU A 108 -3.45 -4.23 -19.46
N PRO A 109 -2.93 -3.39 -18.55
CA PRO A 109 -2.45 -3.87 -17.27
C PRO A 109 -3.63 -4.51 -16.55
N GLN A 110 -3.51 -5.81 -16.28
CA GLN A 110 -4.47 -6.50 -15.45
C GLN A 110 -4.33 -5.94 -14.05
N ARG A 111 -5.47 -5.53 -13.50
CA ARG A 111 -5.56 -5.11 -12.11
C ARG A 111 -4.93 -6.23 -11.27
N PRO A 112 -3.92 -5.94 -10.42
CA PRO A 112 -3.49 -6.91 -9.43
C PRO A 112 -4.76 -7.28 -8.69
N GLU A 113 -5.18 -8.53 -8.81
CA GLU A 113 -6.18 -9.06 -7.92
C GLU A 113 -5.63 -8.74 -6.53
N GLN A 114 -6.37 -7.90 -5.78
CA GLN A 114 -6.08 -7.82 -4.37
C GLN A 114 -6.19 -9.26 -3.91
N ALA A 115 -5.06 -9.85 -3.47
CA ALA A 115 -5.05 -11.21 -2.97
C ALA A 115 -6.29 -11.33 -2.09
N PRO A 116 -7.18 -12.31 -2.35
CA PRO A 116 -8.45 -12.40 -1.65
C PRO A 116 -8.16 -12.18 -0.17
N GLN A 117 -8.67 -11.07 0.38
CA GLN A 117 -8.50 -10.85 1.82
C GLN A 117 -9.21 -12.04 2.44
N ASP A 118 -8.47 -12.90 3.13
CA ASP A 118 -9.08 -14.04 3.81
C ASP A 118 -10.17 -13.45 4.71
N MET A 119 -11.42 -13.69 4.32
CA MET A 119 -12.58 -13.10 4.98
C MET A 119 -12.62 -13.51 6.45
N ASN A 120 -11.99 -14.65 6.78
CA ASN A 120 -11.79 -15.09 8.14
C ASN A 120 -10.80 -14.22 8.91
N VAL A 121 -9.68 -13.83 8.29
CA VAL A 121 -8.73 -12.88 8.89
C VAL A 121 -9.41 -11.54 9.16
N LEU A 122 -10.18 -11.03 8.19
CA LEU A 122 -10.91 -9.77 8.36
C LEU A 122 -11.97 -9.86 9.47
N ALA A 123 -12.74 -10.95 9.51
CA ALA A 123 -13.74 -11.18 10.54
C ALA A 123 -13.11 -11.25 11.95
N ARG A 124 -12.01 -12.01 12.11
CA ARG A 124 -11.27 -12.09 13.38
C ARG A 124 -10.71 -10.74 13.80
N TYR A 125 -10.11 -10.00 12.86
CA TYR A 125 -9.57 -8.66 13.14
C TYR A 125 -10.66 -7.70 13.62
N ASN A 126 -11.83 -7.70 12.98
CA ASN A 126 -12.95 -6.85 13.36
C ASN A 126 -13.53 -7.22 14.73
N ALA A 127 -13.69 -8.53 15.01
CA ALA A 127 -14.16 -9.00 16.31
C ALA A 127 -13.21 -8.59 17.45
N LEU A 128 -11.90 -8.79 17.26
CA LEU A 128 -10.89 -8.37 18.23
C LEU A 128 -10.83 -6.84 18.38
N ARG A 129 -11.00 -6.08 17.29
CA ARG A 129 -11.03 -4.61 17.32
C ARG A 129 -12.21 -4.10 18.14
N GLU A 130 -13.40 -4.66 17.97
CA GLU A 130 -14.58 -4.27 18.73
C GLU A 130 -14.49 -4.67 20.20
N TRP A 131 -13.98 -5.87 20.49
CA TRP A 131 -13.65 -6.28 21.85
C TRP A 131 -12.68 -5.29 22.52
N ARG A 132 -11.58 -4.94 21.83
CA ARG A 132 -10.57 -4.00 22.33
C ARG A 132 -11.19 -2.64 22.65
N LYS A 133 -12.02 -2.12 21.75
CA LYS A 133 -12.73 -0.84 21.93
C LYS A 133 -13.62 -0.86 23.17
N LYS A 134 -14.42 -1.92 23.35
CA LYS A 134 -15.28 -2.08 24.54
C LYS A 134 -14.44 -2.14 25.82
N ARG A 135 -13.36 -2.93 25.82
CA ARG A 135 -12.47 -3.07 26.98
C ARG A 135 -11.75 -1.77 27.34
N ALA A 136 -11.33 -1.00 26.33
CA ALA A 136 -10.72 0.31 26.48
C ALA A 136 -11.69 1.31 27.13
N MET A 137 -12.93 1.35 26.65
CA MET A 137 -14.00 2.17 27.25
C MET A 137 -14.26 1.80 28.71
N THR A 138 -14.34 0.50 29.04
CA THR A 138 -14.55 0.03 30.43
C THR A 138 -13.40 0.46 31.35
N ARG A 139 -12.16 0.51 30.84
CA ARG A 139 -10.99 0.92 31.63
C ARG A 139 -10.72 2.42 31.61
N GLY A 140 -11.42 3.19 30.77
CA GLY A 140 -11.16 4.62 30.58
C GLY A 140 -9.77 4.91 30.01
N VAL A 141 -9.24 4.02 29.16
CA VAL A 141 -7.91 4.16 28.53
C VAL A 141 -8.00 4.08 27.02
N GLU A 142 -6.95 4.53 26.34
CA GLU A 142 -6.82 4.37 24.89
C GLU A 142 -6.74 2.90 24.47
N SER A 143 -7.28 2.59 23.28
CA SER A 143 -7.38 1.21 22.79
C SER A 143 -6.03 0.50 22.67
N ASP A 144 -4.98 1.22 22.26
CA ASP A 144 -3.64 0.65 22.10
C ASP A 144 -2.98 0.30 23.45
N VAL A 145 -3.46 0.88 24.56
CA VAL A 145 -3.01 0.50 25.90
C VAL A 145 -3.44 -0.93 26.23
N ILE A 146 -4.66 -1.31 25.81
CA ILE A 146 -5.22 -2.66 25.98
C ILE A 146 -4.39 -3.67 25.20
N VAL A 147 -4.38 -3.55 23.86
CA VAL A 147 -3.60 -4.39 22.94
C VAL A 147 -3.19 -3.55 21.72
N PRO A 148 -1.91 -3.54 21.32
CA PRO A 148 -1.46 -2.79 20.16
C PRO A 148 -2.04 -3.34 18.85
N ARG A 149 -2.14 -2.49 17.83
CA ARG A 149 -2.75 -2.85 16.54
C ARG A 149 -2.03 -4.00 15.84
N GLU A 150 -0.71 -4.06 15.98
CA GLU A 150 0.15 -5.08 15.40
C GLU A 150 -0.15 -6.46 16.00
N ALA A 151 -0.37 -6.53 17.32
CA ALA A 151 -0.75 -7.78 17.99
C ALA A 151 -2.15 -8.25 17.58
N LEU A 152 -3.12 -7.33 17.43
CA LEU A 152 -4.45 -7.66 16.89
C LEU A 152 -4.35 -8.29 15.50
N ARG A 153 -3.53 -7.68 14.63
CA ARG A 153 -3.33 -8.16 13.27
C ARG A 153 -2.63 -9.52 13.26
N ALA A 154 -1.59 -9.70 14.07
CA ALA A 154 -0.89 -10.98 14.20
C ALA A 154 -1.84 -12.11 14.67
N MET A 155 -2.72 -11.85 15.63
CA MET A 155 -3.73 -12.81 16.10
C MET A 155 -4.85 -13.05 15.08
N ALA A 156 -5.18 -12.06 14.25
CA ALA A 156 -6.15 -12.26 13.18
C ALA A 156 -5.59 -13.14 12.05
N GLU A 157 -4.31 -12.95 11.71
CA GLU A 157 -3.60 -13.73 10.69
C GLU A 157 -3.31 -15.16 11.20
N ASN A 158 -2.80 -15.30 12.42
CA ASN A 158 -2.48 -16.58 13.07
C ASN A 158 -3.22 -16.68 14.42
N PRO A 159 -4.47 -17.18 14.43
CA PRO A 159 -5.31 -17.19 15.63
C PRO A 159 -4.80 -18.17 16.69
N PRO A 160 -4.34 -17.70 17.86
CA PRO A 160 -3.96 -18.58 18.96
C PRO A 160 -5.19 -19.33 19.49
N ARG A 161 -5.02 -20.62 19.79
CA ARG A 161 -6.05 -21.49 20.37
C ARG A 161 -5.80 -21.79 21.84
N SER A 162 -4.65 -21.37 22.37
CA SER A 162 -4.21 -21.67 23.72
C SER A 162 -3.42 -20.49 24.33
N PHE A 163 -3.28 -20.51 25.65
CA PHE A 163 -2.42 -19.54 26.36
C PHE A 163 -0.94 -19.67 25.99
N GLU A 164 -0.50 -20.87 25.60
CA GLU A 164 0.85 -21.11 25.12
C GLU A 164 1.08 -20.42 23.77
N GLU A 165 0.13 -20.55 22.84
CA GLU A 165 0.20 -19.86 21.54
C GLU A 165 0.11 -18.34 21.69
N LEU A 166 -0.67 -17.82 22.65
CA LEU A 166 -0.67 -16.39 22.97
C LEU A 166 0.71 -15.88 23.37
N ALA A 167 1.58 -16.73 23.94
CA ALA A 167 2.93 -16.33 24.32
C ALA A 167 3.81 -15.97 23.11
N ASN A 168 3.49 -16.52 21.94
CA ASN A 168 4.20 -16.31 20.68
C ASN A 168 3.72 -15.08 19.90
N VAL A 169 2.66 -14.40 20.36
CA VAL A 169 2.10 -13.23 19.67
C VAL A 169 3.02 -12.01 19.88
N PRO A 170 3.58 -11.41 18.81
CA PRO A 170 4.42 -10.23 18.91
C PRO A 170 3.65 -9.05 19.53
N GLY A 171 4.28 -8.35 20.48
CA GLY A 171 3.68 -7.19 21.16
C GLY A 171 2.67 -7.53 22.26
N LEU A 172 2.31 -8.81 22.45
CA LEU A 172 1.44 -9.25 23.54
C LEU A 172 2.27 -9.73 24.75
N GLY A 173 2.74 -8.75 25.54
CA GLY A 173 3.56 -9.00 26.73
C GLY A 173 2.85 -9.81 27.83
N ALA A 174 3.64 -10.40 28.74
CA ALA A 174 3.17 -11.35 29.77
C ALA A 174 1.99 -10.82 30.61
N TRP A 175 2.02 -9.55 31.01
CA TRP A 175 0.92 -8.94 31.76
C TRP A 175 -0.39 -8.88 30.96
N ARG A 176 -0.34 -8.48 29.68
CA ARG A 176 -1.54 -8.43 28.82
C ARG A 176 -2.10 -9.82 28.57
N ARG A 177 -1.22 -10.83 28.42
CA ARG A 177 -1.64 -12.24 28.28
C ARG A 177 -2.36 -12.74 29.51
N ALA A 178 -1.80 -12.50 30.69
CA ALA A 178 -2.44 -12.87 31.95
C ALA A 178 -3.79 -12.14 32.13
N GLN A 179 -3.84 -10.85 31.77
CA GLN A 179 -5.01 -10.02 31.99
C GLN A 179 -6.14 -10.24 30.98
N TYR A 180 -5.81 -10.46 29.71
CA TYR A 180 -6.78 -10.43 28.59
C TYR A 180 -6.82 -11.73 27.78
N GLY A 181 -5.91 -12.67 28.03
CA GLY A 181 -5.75 -13.88 27.22
C GLY A 181 -7.03 -14.71 27.12
N ALA A 182 -7.76 -14.88 28.23
CA ALA A 182 -9.01 -15.63 28.24
C ALA A 182 -10.07 -15.00 27.31
N GLU A 183 -10.25 -13.68 27.41
CA GLU A 183 -11.22 -12.95 26.59
C GLU A 183 -10.83 -12.94 25.11
N ILE A 184 -9.53 -12.81 24.82
CA ILE A 184 -9.01 -12.85 23.45
C ILE A 184 -9.31 -14.21 22.80
N LEU A 185 -9.04 -15.31 23.52
CA LEU A 185 -9.33 -16.66 23.03
C LEU A 185 -10.83 -16.88 22.81
N GLU A 186 -11.67 -16.36 23.70
CA GLU A 186 -13.13 -16.41 23.55
C GLU A 186 -13.61 -15.67 22.30
N VAL A 187 -13.12 -14.45 22.08
CA VAL A 187 -13.45 -13.65 20.88
C VAL A 187 -13.02 -14.38 19.61
N LEU A 188 -11.81 -14.94 19.57
CA LEU A 188 -11.32 -15.70 18.43
C LEU A 188 -12.13 -16.97 18.18
N ALA A 189 -12.52 -17.69 19.23
CA ALA A 189 -13.36 -18.88 19.11
C ALA A 189 -14.78 -18.55 18.62
N SER A 190 -15.30 -17.34 18.90
CA SER A 190 -16.62 -16.90 18.44
C SER A 190 -16.72 -16.58 16.95
N VAL A 191 -15.58 -16.50 16.24
CA VAL A 191 -15.55 -16.24 14.79
C VAL A 191 -15.32 -17.57 14.07
N PRO A 192 -16.38 -18.31 13.67
CA PRO A 192 -16.20 -19.55 12.95
C PRO A 192 -15.56 -19.29 11.57
N PRO A 193 -14.82 -20.26 11.02
CA PRO A 193 -14.39 -20.18 9.63
C PRO A 193 -15.62 -19.99 8.73
N GLN A 194 -15.66 -18.90 7.97
CA GLN A 194 -16.46 -18.79 6.76
C GLN A 194 -15.93 -19.85 5.81
N GLU A 195 -16.63 -20.97 5.70
CA GLU A 195 -16.43 -21.90 4.60
C GLU A 195 -16.65 -21.13 3.29
N ASP A 196 -15.72 -21.27 2.34
CA ASP A 196 -15.85 -20.72 0.99
C ASP A 196 -17.20 -21.17 0.41
N ARG A 197 -18.19 -20.27 0.43
CA ARG A 197 -19.41 -20.44 -0.38
C ARG A 197 -19.07 -20.08 -1.82
N SER A 198 -18.20 -20.90 -2.41
CA SER A 198 -18.01 -21.01 -3.85
C SER A 198 -18.78 -22.24 -4.30
N ALA A 199 -20.07 -22.04 -4.56
CA ALA A 199 -20.93 -22.95 -5.32
C ALA A 199 -21.36 -22.23 -6.59
#